data_AF-A0A1B8D0S4-F1
#
_entry.id   AF-A0A1B8D0S4-F1
#
_cell.length_a   1.000
_cell.length_b   1.000
_cell.length_c   1.000
_cell.angle_alpha   90.00
_cell.angle_beta   90.00
_cell.angle_gamma   90.00
#
_symmetry.space_group_name_H-M   'P 1'
#
loop_
_entity.id
_entity.type
_entity.pdbx_description
1 polymer ?
#
loop_
_entity_poly.entity_id
_entity_poly.type
_entity_poly.pdbx_seq_one_letter_code
_entity_poly.pdbx_strand_id
1 'polypeptide(L)'
;MQRIVTSLQNPNDYTPWVNKFLIDVLKPVSPKLSISEQLKQRGVNVEEVDSVIFSSCGHAHWDHSRPIREFFPNATGYFGPGTTDFCSPGHLVDSNCQWDGRFFDPENKTETWKELNGPWEKFGPFTKALDYFGDGSFWIIQAPGHMPGNLCAVVKLEDGEWVLLGSDCCHSRELFDGVHEIAVWKQPDGSTSSLQADLCAAKDTIARIRIMEQDLKC
;
A
#
# COMPACT_ATOMS: atom_id res chain seq x y z
N MET A 1 -17.69 -11.29 2.76
CA MET A 1 -17.21 -10.45 3.89
C MET A 1 -15.69 -10.54 3.89
N GLN A 2 -15.00 -9.54 3.35
CA GLN A 2 -13.54 -9.47 3.45
C GLN A 2 -13.15 -9.36 4.91
N ARG A 3 -12.26 -10.23 5.35
CA ARG A 3 -11.62 -10.12 6.66
C ARG A 3 -10.32 -9.36 6.43
N ILE A 4 -10.22 -8.15 6.98
CA ILE A 4 -8.97 -7.39 6.99
C ILE A 4 -8.01 -8.13 7.94
N VAL A 5 -6.88 -8.60 7.40
CA VAL A 5 -5.87 -9.35 8.14
C VAL A 5 -4.73 -8.41 8.48
N THR A 6 -4.60 -8.07 9.75
CA THR A 6 -3.63 -7.08 10.26
C THR A 6 -2.99 -7.64 11.52
N SER A 7 -1.66 -7.58 11.69
CA SER A 7 -1.03 -8.03 12.95
C SER A 7 -1.40 -7.10 14.11
N LEU A 8 -2.38 -7.45 14.95
CA LEU A 8 -2.86 -6.63 16.08
C LEU A 8 -2.08 -6.91 17.36
N GLN A 9 -0.86 -7.43 17.26
CA GLN A 9 -0.14 -7.92 18.42
C GLN A 9 0.28 -6.79 19.37
N ASN A 10 0.46 -5.56 18.87
CA ASN A 10 0.84 -4.40 19.67
C ASN A 10 0.03 -3.14 19.29
N PRO A 11 -0.79 -2.59 20.20
CA PRO A 11 -1.52 -1.33 19.96
C PRO A 11 -0.63 -0.13 19.63
N ASN A 12 0.63 -0.15 20.07
CA ASN A 12 1.59 0.91 19.76
C ASN A 12 2.05 0.90 18.29
N ASP A 13 1.73 -0.15 17.53
CA ASP A 13 2.00 -0.20 16.08
C ASP A 13 1.05 0.72 15.30
N TYR A 14 0.01 1.27 15.94
CA TYR A 14 -1.02 2.10 15.33
C TYR A 14 -1.08 3.49 15.97
N THR A 15 -1.57 4.46 15.20
CA THR A 15 -1.80 5.82 15.71
C THR A 15 -2.95 5.83 16.74
N PRO A 16 -2.99 6.83 17.64
CA PRO A 16 -4.12 6.98 18.57
C PRO A 16 -5.47 7.07 17.85
N TRP A 17 -5.51 7.74 16.70
CA TRP A 17 -6.70 7.85 15.87
C TRP A 17 -7.17 6.48 15.35
N VAL A 18 -6.25 5.68 14.81
CA VAL A 18 -6.55 4.34 14.28
C VAL A 18 -7.07 3.42 15.37
N ASN A 19 -6.40 3.40 16.53
CA ASN A 19 -6.85 2.61 17.68
C ASN A 19 -8.28 2.98 18.08
N LYS A 20 -8.58 4.27 18.17
CA LYS A 20 -9.89 4.78 18.61
C LYS A 20 -11.03 4.57 17.60
N PHE A 21 -10.77 4.77 16.31
CA PHE A 21 -11.85 4.85 15.30
C PHE A 21 -11.94 3.63 14.39
N LEU A 22 -10.86 2.86 14.23
CA LEU A 22 -10.83 1.72 13.31
C LEU A 22 -10.75 0.38 14.02
N ILE A 23 -9.77 0.19 14.92
CA ILE A 23 -9.54 -1.13 15.55
C ILE A 23 -10.77 -1.58 16.34
N ASP A 24 -11.34 -0.71 17.16
CA ASP A 24 -12.51 -1.03 17.99
C ASP A 24 -13.78 -1.30 17.17
N VAL A 25 -13.93 -0.64 16.01
CA VAL A 25 -15.12 -0.72 15.15
C VAL A 25 -15.04 -1.91 14.19
N LEU A 26 -13.92 -2.02 13.48
CA LEU A 26 -13.72 -3.02 12.43
C LEU A 26 -13.39 -4.39 13.00
N LYS A 27 -12.88 -4.47 14.23
CA LYS A 27 -12.46 -5.70 14.92
C LYS A 27 -11.63 -6.59 13.99
N PRO A 28 -10.51 -6.07 13.46
CA PRO A 28 -9.69 -6.82 12.54
C PRO A 28 -9.13 -8.10 13.20
N VAL A 29 -8.62 -9.02 12.38
CA VAL A 29 -8.13 -10.31 12.88
C VAL A 29 -6.64 -10.44 12.58
N SER A 30 -5.86 -10.78 13.60
CA SER A 30 -4.44 -11.09 13.43
C SER A 30 -4.20 -12.37 12.64
N PRO A 31 -3.19 -12.40 11.77
CA PRO A 31 -2.70 -13.66 11.25
C PRO A 31 -2.19 -14.53 12.41
N LYS A 32 -2.22 -15.85 12.21
CA LYS A 32 -1.74 -16.81 13.23
C LYS A 32 -0.24 -16.65 13.53
N LEU A 33 0.51 -16.17 12.55
CA LEU A 33 1.95 -15.98 12.59
C LEU A 33 2.27 -14.53 12.23
N SER A 34 3.20 -13.92 12.95
CA SER A 34 3.79 -12.63 12.59
C SER A 34 4.47 -12.69 11.22
N ILE A 35 4.71 -11.52 10.60
CA ILE A 35 5.41 -11.45 9.31
C ILE A 35 6.82 -12.06 9.41
N SER A 36 7.53 -11.82 10.51
CA SER A 36 8.85 -12.38 10.77
C SER A 36 8.82 -13.90 10.87
N GLU A 37 7.80 -14.49 11.52
CA GLU A 37 7.62 -15.95 11.56
C GLU A 37 7.28 -16.53 10.19
N GLN A 38 6.44 -15.84 9.41
CA GLN A 38 6.08 -16.26 8.05
C GLN A 38 7.29 -16.23 7.11
N LEU A 39 8.17 -15.23 7.23
CA LEU A 39 9.41 -15.15 6.46
C LEU A 39 10.39 -16.26 6.86
N LYS A 40 10.56 -16.46 8.17
CA LYS A 40 11.41 -17.53 8.71
C LYS A 40 10.99 -18.91 8.25
N GLN A 41 9.68 -19.18 8.17
CA GLN A 41 9.16 -20.46 7.62
C GLN A 41 9.49 -20.67 6.14
N ARG A 42 9.71 -19.59 5.39
CA ARG A 42 10.12 -19.61 3.98
C ARG A 42 11.65 -19.56 3.81
N GLY A 43 12.41 -19.63 4.91
CA GLY A 43 13.87 -19.60 4.90
C GLY A 43 14.47 -18.20 4.70
N VAL A 44 13.68 -17.13 4.90
CA VAL A 44 14.14 -15.75 4.81
C VAL A 44 14.28 -15.17 6.21
N ASN A 45 15.48 -14.71 6.56
CA ASN A 45 15.71 -13.98 7.80
C ASN A 45 15.34 -12.51 7.62
N VAL A 46 14.85 -11.87 8.67
CA VAL A 46 14.38 -10.48 8.60
C VAL A 46 15.52 -9.49 8.36
N GLU A 47 16.74 -9.89 8.73
CA GLU A 47 17.97 -9.13 8.52
C GLU A 47 18.42 -9.13 7.05
N GLU A 48 17.93 -10.06 6.23
CA GLU A 48 18.19 -10.16 4.78
C GLU A 48 17.27 -9.24 3.96
N VAL A 49 16.29 -8.59 4.59
CA VAL A 49 15.38 -7.66 3.92
C VAL A 49 16.00 -6.27 3.91
N ASP A 50 16.46 -5.84 2.73
CA ASP A 50 17.07 -4.51 2.54
C ASP A 50 16.05 -3.42 2.19
N SER A 51 14.89 -3.80 1.65
CA SER A 51 13.88 -2.86 1.15
C SER A 51 12.48 -3.34 1.44
N VAL A 52 11.67 -2.46 2.05
CA VAL A 52 10.23 -2.67 2.21
C VAL A 52 9.52 -1.63 1.37
N ILE A 53 8.96 -2.09 0.27
CA ILE A 53 8.12 -1.28 -0.57
C ILE A 53 6.73 -1.35 0.05
N PHE A 54 6.25 -0.25 0.63
CA PHE A 54 4.89 -0.15 1.21
C PHE A 54 3.81 -0.16 0.12
N SER A 55 4.14 -0.73 -1.05
CA SER A 55 3.60 -0.36 -2.34
C SER A 55 3.32 -1.44 -3.38
N SER A 56 3.50 -2.72 -3.06
CA SER A 56 2.53 -3.69 -3.56
C SER A 56 1.15 -3.53 -2.87
N CYS A 57 1.07 -2.55 -1.94
CA CYS A 57 -0.06 -2.04 -1.16
C CYS A 57 -0.03 -0.49 -0.90
N GLY A 58 0.32 0.34 -1.90
CA GLY A 58 1.01 1.67 -1.89
C GLY A 58 0.54 2.86 -1.11
N HIS A 59 0.01 2.73 0.09
CA HIS A 59 -0.67 3.83 0.71
C HIS A 59 -0.53 3.77 2.23
N ALA A 60 -0.46 4.93 2.86
CA ALA A 60 -0.09 5.06 4.28
C ALA A 60 -1.24 4.71 5.24
N HIS A 61 -2.19 3.87 4.81
CA HIS A 61 -3.20 3.38 5.72
C HIS A 61 -2.58 2.40 6.70
N TRP A 62 -3.19 2.39 7.89
CA TRP A 62 -2.81 1.63 9.07
C TRP A 62 -2.61 0.12 8.88
N ASP A 63 -3.30 -0.46 7.89
CA ASP A 63 -3.23 -1.87 7.53
C ASP A 63 -2.06 -2.22 6.61
N HIS A 64 -1.37 -1.21 6.07
CA HIS A 64 -0.27 -1.37 5.12
C HIS A 64 1.03 -0.67 5.54
N SER A 65 0.96 0.45 6.27
CA SER A 65 2.13 1.19 6.72
C SER A 65 2.27 1.14 8.25
N ARG A 66 3.14 0.26 8.71
CA ARG A 66 3.55 0.19 10.12
C ARG A 66 5.03 0.43 10.25
N PRO A 67 5.49 0.89 11.42
CA PRO A 67 6.91 0.96 11.69
C PRO A 67 7.57 -0.38 11.42
N ILE A 68 8.56 -0.37 10.54
CA ILE A 68 9.28 -1.57 10.12
C ILE A 68 10.60 -1.69 10.84
N ARG A 69 11.13 -0.60 11.42
CA ARG A 69 12.46 -0.56 12.04
C ARG A 69 12.70 -1.65 13.09
N GLU A 70 11.69 -2.02 13.87
CA GLU A 70 11.83 -3.09 14.89
C GLU A 70 11.82 -4.50 14.28
N PHE A 71 11.19 -4.68 13.13
CA PHE A 71 11.05 -5.97 12.45
C PHE A 71 12.14 -6.21 11.40
N PHE A 72 12.51 -5.15 10.68
CA PHE A 72 13.43 -5.14 9.55
C PHE A 72 14.49 -4.04 9.79
N PRO A 73 15.47 -4.29 10.69
CA PRO A 73 16.40 -3.25 11.15
C PRO A 73 17.31 -2.69 10.06
N ASN A 74 17.53 -3.45 8.97
CA ASN A 74 18.37 -3.06 7.84
C ASN A 74 17.56 -2.47 6.67
N ALA A 75 16.23 -2.57 6.71
CA ALA A 75 15.40 -2.21 5.58
C ALA A 75 15.19 -0.70 5.44
N THR A 76 15.19 -0.22 4.20
CA THR A 76 14.64 1.10 3.86
C THR A 76 13.20 0.97 3.38
N GLY A 77 12.31 1.79 3.93
CA GLY A 77 10.93 1.92 3.47
C GLY A 77 10.82 2.71 2.16
N TYR A 78 9.97 2.26 1.24
CA TYR A 78 9.68 3.00 0.00
C TYR A 78 8.19 3.26 -0.17
N PHE A 79 7.84 4.52 -0.41
CA PHE A 79 6.49 4.97 -0.76
C PHE A 79 6.42 5.50 -2.19
N GLY A 80 5.21 5.58 -2.75
CA GLY A 80 5.02 6.20 -4.05
C GLY A 80 5.06 7.74 -3.98
N PRO A 81 5.31 8.41 -5.11
CA PRO A 81 5.39 9.87 -5.17
C PRO A 81 4.12 10.56 -4.66
N GLY A 82 4.30 11.62 -3.86
CA GLY A 82 3.18 12.42 -3.32
C GLY A 82 2.56 11.85 -2.05
N THR A 83 3.12 10.78 -1.49
CA THR A 83 2.70 10.25 -0.18
C THR A 83 3.03 11.22 0.94
N THR A 84 4.23 11.81 0.90
CA THR A 84 4.72 12.78 1.89
C THR A 84 3.78 13.97 1.99
N ASP A 85 3.46 14.59 0.86
CA ASP A 85 2.61 15.78 0.80
C ASP A 85 1.19 15.50 1.30
N PHE A 86 0.69 14.27 1.09
CA PHE A 86 -0.65 13.87 1.52
C PHE A 86 -0.73 13.46 3.00
N CYS A 87 0.35 12.90 3.55
CA CYS A 87 0.34 12.27 4.88
C CYS A 87 0.99 13.11 5.99
N SER A 88 1.80 14.11 5.62
CA SER A 88 2.42 15.03 6.59
C SER A 88 1.36 15.90 7.27
N PRO A 89 1.50 16.25 8.56
CA PRO A 89 2.67 16.03 9.42
C PRO A 89 2.60 14.75 10.29
N GLY A 90 1.58 13.90 10.12
CA GLY A 90 1.39 12.69 10.91
C GLY A 90 0.98 12.92 12.38
N HIS A 91 0.74 11.81 13.09
CA HIS A 91 0.11 11.84 14.41
C HIS A 91 0.98 12.36 15.55
N LEU A 92 2.31 12.44 15.36
CA LEU A 92 3.24 12.97 16.37
C LEU A 92 3.09 14.49 16.52
N VAL A 93 2.65 15.18 15.46
CA VAL A 93 2.28 16.61 15.49
C VAL A 93 0.80 16.81 15.82
N ASP A 94 -0.09 16.01 15.23
CA ASP A 94 -1.53 16.04 15.53
C ASP A 94 -2.05 14.64 15.89
N SER A 95 -2.31 14.40 17.17
CA SER A 95 -2.82 13.11 17.66
C SER A 95 -4.16 12.65 17.05
N ASN A 96 -4.92 13.55 16.40
CA ASN A 96 -6.15 13.22 15.67
C ASN A 96 -5.90 12.89 14.19
N CYS A 97 -4.65 12.94 13.73
CA CYS A 97 -4.28 12.54 12.39
C CYS A 97 -4.17 11.01 12.30
N GLN A 98 -4.73 10.44 11.23
CA GLN A 98 -4.64 8.99 10.99
C GLN A 98 -3.24 8.54 10.56
N TRP A 99 -2.45 9.45 9.97
CA TRP A 99 -1.15 9.13 9.38
C TRP A 99 -0.05 8.95 10.43
N ASP A 100 0.85 8.01 10.20
CA ASP A 100 1.88 7.68 11.18
C ASP A 100 3.04 8.68 11.18
N GLY A 101 3.18 9.48 12.25
CA GLY A 101 4.26 10.46 12.37
C GLY A 101 5.65 9.85 12.44
N ARG A 102 5.80 8.55 12.76
CA ARG A 102 7.10 7.87 12.69
C ARG A 102 7.65 7.84 11.27
N PHE A 103 6.78 7.95 10.26
CA PHE A 103 7.15 8.20 8.87
C PHE A 103 7.07 9.70 8.52
N PHE A 104 5.92 10.34 8.78
CA PHE A 104 5.57 11.63 8.16
C PHE A 104 5.79 12.87 9.03
N ASP A 105 6.35 12.71 10.23
CA ASP A 105 6.76 13.87 11.04
C ASP A 105 8.05 14.50 10.46
N PRO A 106 8.08 15.83 10.24
CA PRO A 106 9.23 16.50 9.66
C PRO A 106 10.47 16.51 10.59
N GLU A 107 10.28 16.47 11.90
CA GLU A 107 11.34 16.64 12.90
C GLU A 107 11.62 15.35 13.69
N ASN A 108 10.58 14.59 14.03
CA ASN A 108 10.63 13.47 14.98
C ASN A 108 10.41 12.09 14.34
N LYS A 109 10.44 11.98 13.01
CA LYS A 109 10.33 10.68 12.34
C LYS A 109 11.47 9.73 12.76
N THR A 110 11.11 8.47 13.02
CA THR A 110 12.05 7.44 13.48
C THR A 110 12.35 6.41 12.40
N GLU A 111 11.50 6.29 11.38
CA GLU A 111 11.63 5.32 10.31
C GLU A 111 12.60 5.82 9.23
N THR A 112 13.37 4.90 8.66
CA THR A 112 14.21 5.18 7.48
C THR A 112 13.42 4.87 6.22
N TRP A 113 13.04 5.89 5.47
CA TRP A 113 12.23 5.72 4.28
C TRP A 113 12.45 6.82 3.24
N LYS A 114 12.02 6.56 1.99
CA LYS A 114 12.06 7.50 0.86
C LYS A 114 10.83 7.34 -0.03
N GLU A 115 10.48 8.37 -0.78
CA GLU A 115 9.64 8.18 -1.96
C GLU A 115 10.49 7.63 -3.11
N LEU A 116 9.92 6.71 -3.88
CA LEU A 116 10.54 6.27 -5.13
C LEU A 116 10.66 7.47 -6.06
N ASN A 117 11.88 7.73 -6.48
CA ASN A 117 12.17 8.59 -7.62
C ASN A 117 12.45 7.69 -8.83
N GLY A 118 12.18 8.20 -10.03
CA GLY A 118 12.36 7.44 -11.26
C GLY A 118 13.82 7.03 -11.53
N PRO A 119 14.15 6.64 -12.77
CA PRO A 119 13.44 7.01 -14.00
C PRO A 119 12.09 6.31 -14.12
N TRP A 120 11.07 7.08 -14.50
CA TRP A 120 9.75 6.55 -14.81
C TRP A 120 9.67 6.28 -16.31
N GLU A 121 9.29 5.07 -16.67
CA GLU A 121 9.12 4.66 -18.05
C GLU A 121 7.75 4.04 -18.31
N LYS A 122 7.45 3.78 -19.58
CA LYS A 122 6.18 3.19 -19.98
C LYS A 122 6.26 1.68 -19.85
N PHE A 123 5.30 1.08 -19.15
CA PHE A 123 5.12 -0.37 -19.07
C PHE A 123 3.63 -0.71 -19.29
N GLY A 124 3.35 -1.43 -20.38
CA GLY A 124 1.98 -1.74 -20.82
C GLY A 124 1.11 -0.47 -20.93
N PRO A 125 -0.08 -0.44 -20.30
CA PRO A 125 -0.97 0.72 -20.31
C PRO A 125 -0.55 1.85 -19.35
N PHE A 126 0.49 1.68 -18.52
CA PHE A 126 0.95 2.70 -17.58
C PHE A 126 2.13 3.49 -18.14
N THR A 127 2.13 4.80 -17.91
CA THR A 127 3.19 5.71 -18.39
C THR A 127 4.29 5.94 -17.36
N LYS A 128 4.12 5.45 -16.13
CA LYS A 128 5.04 5.64 -15.02
C LYS A 128 5.24 4.32 -14.27
N ALA A 129 6.21 3.55 -14.75
CA ALA A 129 6.70 2.34 -14.14
C ALA A 129 8.21 2.45 -13.93
N LEU A 130 8.74 1.67 -12.99
CA LEU A 130 10.14 1.59 -12.63
C LEU A 130 10.52 0.11 -12.62
N ASP A 131 11.43 -0.29 -13.51
CA ASP A 131 12.13 -1.57 -13.38
C ASP A 131 13.08 -1.48 -12.19
N TYR A 132 12.68 -2.12 -11.09
CA TYR A 132 13.37 -1.94 -9.80
C TYR A 132 14.72 -2.66 -9.75
N PHE A 133 14.84 -3.80 -10.44
CA PHE A 133 16.10 -4.55 -10.54
C PHE A 133 16.91 -4.22 -11.79
N GLY A 134 16.27 -3.63 -12.81
CA GLY A 134 16.90 -3.28 -14.09
C GLY A 134 17.07 -4.47 -15.03
N ASP A 135 16.48 -5.62 -14.71
CA ASP A 135 16.50 -6.85 -15.51
C ASP A 135 15.13 -7.21 -16.09
N GLY A 136 14.11 -6.38 -15.86
CA GLY A 136 12.75 -6.55 -16.31
C GLY A 136 11.92 -7.56 -15.51
N SER A 137 12.43 -8.09 -14.39
CA SER A 137 11.73 -9.10 -13.58
C SER A 137 10.74 -8.49 -12.57
N PHE A 138 10.95 -7.25 -12.14
CA PHE A 138 10.11 -6.62 -11.13
C PHE A 138 9.85 -5.15 -11.43
N TRP A 139 8.60 -4.84 -11.73
CA TRP A 139 8.14 -3.53 -12.12
C TRP A 139 7.28 -2.91 -11.02
N ILE A 140 7.61 -1.70 -10.59
CA ILE A 140 6.80 -0.90 -9.67
C ILE A 140 6.10 0.18 -10.49
N ILE A 141 4.78 0.30 -10.35
CA ILE A 141 3.94 1.10 -11.24
C ILE A 141 3.13 2.11 -10.42
N GLN A 142 3.11 3.37 -10.86
CA GLN A 142 2.21 4.37 -10.27
C GLN A 142 0.77 4.08 -10.63
N ALA A 143 -0.06 3.90 -9.61
CA ALA A 143 -1.45 3.48 -9.70
C ALA A 143 -2.35 4.36 -8.80
N PRO A 144 -2.42 5.68 -9.04
CA PRO A 144 -3.13 6.61 -8.19
C PRO A 144 -4.64 6.37 -8.21
N GLY A 145 -5.32 6.86 -7.17
CA GLY A 145 -6.77 6.76 -7.02
C GLY A 145 -7.15 6.52 -5.58
N HIS A 146 -6.66 5.42 -5.01
CA HIS A 146 -6.86 5.11 -3.60
C HIS A 146 -6.18 6.14 -2.72
N MET A 147 -4.92 6.40 -3.01
CA MET A 147 -4.14 7.54 -2.53
C MET A 147 -3.26 8.08 -3.67
N PRO A 148 -2.80 9.34 -3.61
CA PRO A 148 -1.93 9.91 -4.64
C PRO A 148 -0.66 9.08 -4.89
N GLY A 149 -0.06 8.56 -3.81
CA GLY A 149 1.15 7.73 -3.86
C GLY A 149 0.89 6.23 -4.02
N ASN A 150 -0.34 5.80 -4.35
CA ASN A 150 -0.64 4.39 -4.52
C ASN A 150 0.12 3.79 -5.70
N LEU A 151 0.72 2.62 -5.47
CA LEU A 151 1.48 1.86 -6.44
C LEU A 151 0.89 0.45 -6.56
N CYS A 152 1.11 -0.18 -7.71
CA CYS A 152 1.00 -1.62 -7.87
C CYS A 152 2.34 -2.15 -8.37
N ALA A 153 2.50 -3.48 -8.37
CA ALA A 153 3.71 -4.09 -8.91
C ALA A 153 3.39 -5.26 -9.82
N VAL A 154 4.30 -5.57 -10.74
CA VAL A 154 4.19 -6.74 -11.62
C VAL A 154 5.51 -7.51 -11.54
N VAL A 155 5.41 -8.81 -11.30
CA VAL A 155 6.56 -9.70 -11.18
C VAL A 155 6.55 -10.68 -12.35
N LYS A 156 7.69 -10.88 -12.99
CA LYS A 156 7.90 -11.97 -13.94
C LYS A 156 8.53 -13.16 -13.22
N LEU A 157 7.85 -14.29 -13.22
CA LEU A 157 8.34 -15.54 -12.66
C LEU A 157 9.35 -16.21 -13.61
N GLU A 158 10.11 -17.18 -13.08
CA GLU A 158 11.14 -17.91 -13.84
C GLU A 158 10.57 -18.70 -15.02
N ASP A 159 9.32 -19.17 -14.91
CA ASP A 159 8.59 -19.85 -15.98
C ASP A 159 8.00 -18.89 -17.03
N GLY A 160 8.15 -17.58 -16.81
CA GLY A 160 7.68 -16.52 -17.70
C GLY A 160 6.26 -16.05 -17.43
N GLU A 161 5.57 -16.61 -16.41
CA GLU A 161 4.27 -16.09 -15.96
C GLU A 161 4.45 -14.71 -15.31
N TRP A 162 3.41 -13.89 -15.43
CA TRP A 162 3.37 -12.58 -14.80
C TRP A 162 2.40 -12.62 -13.64
N VAL A 163 2.75 -11.97 -12.53
CA VAL A 163 1.89 -11.83 -11.36
C VAL A 163 1.71 -10.36 -11.06
N LEU A 164 0.46 -9.90 -11.02
CA LEU A 164 0.14 -8.51 -10.65
C LEU A 164 -0.22 -8.41 -9.17
N LEU A 165 0.50 -7.54 -8.46
CA LEU A 165 0.27 -7.19 -7.06
C LEU A 165 -0.51 -5.87 -7.02
N GLY A 166 -1.84 -5.99 -6.99
CA GLY A 166 -2.77 -4.91 -7.26
C GLY A 166 -3.05 -3.93 -6.11
N SER A 167 -2.59 -4.18 -4.87
CA SER A 167 -2.88 -3.29 -3.74
C SER A 167 -4.40 -3.03 -3.57
N ASP A 168 -4.73 -1.93 -2.91
CA ASP A 168 -6.05 -1.30 -2.83
C ASP A 168 -6.44 -0.51 -4.10
N CYS A 169 -5.77 -0.75 -5.23
CA CYS A 169 -6.31 -0.32 -6.53
C CYS A 169 -7.72 -0.89 -6.73
N CYS A 170 -7.95 -2.10 -6.22
CA CYS A 170 -9.26 -2.73 -6.21
C CYS A 170 -9.41 -3.67 -5.02
N HIS A 171 -10.48 -3.48 -4.23
CA HIS A 171 -10.68 -4.24 -3.01
C HIS A 171 -11.27 -5.62 -3.26
N SER A 172 -11.95 -5.87 -4.39
CA SER A 172 -12.53 -7.19 -4.67
C SER A 172 -12.44 -7.55 -6.14
N ARG A 173 -12.46 -8.86 -6.42
CA ARG A 173 -12.53 -9.38 -7.80
C ARG A 173 -13.79 -8.92 -8.52
N GLU A 174 -14.93 -8.88 -7.83
CA GLU A 174 -16.20 -8.43 -8.41
C GLU A 174 -16.19 -6.94 -8.80
N LEU A 175 -15.58 -6.08 -7.97
CA LEU A 175 -15.34 -4.68 -8.33
C LEU A 175 -14.40 -4.60 -9.53
N PHE A 176 -13.35 -5.41 -9.51
CA PHE A 176 -12.40 -5.46 -10.62
C PHE A 176 -13.06 -5.96 -11.89
N ASP A 177 -14.00 -6.89 -11.87
CA ASP A 177 -14.68 -7.41 -13.07
C ASP A 177 -15.82 -6.50 -13.54
N GLY A 178 -16.14 -5.44 -12.79
CA GLY A 178 -17.24 -4.53 -13.09
C GLY A 178 -18.62 -5.08 -12.72
N VAL A 179 -18.67 -6.12 -11.89
CA VAL A 179 -19.91 -6.62 -11.28
C VAL A 179 -20.45 -5.60 -10.26
N HIS A 180 -19.56 -4.89 -9.60
CA HIS A 180 -19.87 -3.84 -8.64
C HIS A 180 -19.16 -2.52 -8.97
N GLU A 181 -19.74 -1.41 -8.52
CA GLU A 181 -19.13 -0.08 -8.62
C GLU A 181 -18.36 0.26 -7.33
N ILE A 182 -17.44 1.22 -7.43
CA ILE A 182 -16.74 1.76 -6.26
C ILE A 182 -17.78 2.35 -5.30
N ALA A 183 -17.77 1.90 -4.05
CA ALA A 183 -18.69 2.36 -3.04
C ALA A 183 -18.47 3.85 -2.74
N VAL A 184 -19.58 4.60 -2.73
CA VAL A 184 -19.64 6.01 -2.33
C VAL A 184 -20.79 6.16 -1.34
N TRP A 185 -20.52 6.78 -0.19
CA TRP A 185 -21.52 7.05 0.83
C TRP A 185 -21.60 8.53 1.17
N LYS A 186 -22.75 8.96 1.68
CA LYS A 186 -22.94 10.34 2.14
C LYS A 186 -22.53 10.48 3.59
N GLN A 187 -21.80 11.55 3.87
CA GLN A 187 -21.45 11.98 5.22
C GLN A 187 -22.59 12.80 5.83
N PRO A 188 -22.63 12.98 7.17
CA PRO A 188 -23.63 13.80 7.84
C PRO A 188 -23.70 15.26 7.36
N ASP A 189 -22.61 15.79 6.82
CA ASP A 189 -22.51 17.14 6.26
C ASP A 189 -23.00 17.25 4.80
N GLY A 190 -23.45 16.14 4.21
CA GLY A 190 -23.93 16.06 2.82
C GLY A 190 -22.83 15.84 1.78
N SER A 191 -21.55 15.84 2.17
CA SER A 191 -20.45 15.45 1.29
C SER A 191 -20.48 13.95 0.99
N THR A 192 -19.80 13.53 -0.08
CA THR A 192 -19.62 12.11 -0.41
C THR A 192 -18.23 11.66 -0.04
N SER A 193 -18.11 10.44 0.48
CA SER A 193 -16.83 9.79 0.77
C SER A 193 -16.75 8.43 0.09
N SER A 194 -15.52 8.01 -0.15
CA SER A 194 -15.15 6.70 -0.66
C SER A 194 -13.88 6.24 0.05
N LEU A 195 -13.53 4.96 -0.10
CA LEU A 195 -12.20 4.49 0.25
C LEU A 195 -11.14 5.04 -0.71
N GLN A 196 -11.55 5.46 -1.90
CA GLN A 196 -10.67 6.06 -2.90
C GLN A 196 -10.64 7.58 -2.74
N ALA A 197 -9.44 8.17 -2.60
CA ALA A 197 -9.26 9.62 -2.53
C ALA A 197 -9.65 10.34 -3.84
N ASP A 198 -9.42 9.71 -4.99
CA ASP A 198 -9.81 10.20 -6.32
C ASP A 198 -10.49 9.08 -7.11
N LEU A 199 -11.82 9.18 -7.25
CA LEU A 199 -12.64 8.20 -7.96
C LEU A 199 -12.33 8.11 -9.46
N CYS A 200 -11.96 9.21 -10.09
CA CYS A 200 -11.63 9.23 -11.51
C CYS A 200 -10.31 8.52 -11.75
N ALA A 201 -9.28 8.85 -10.97
CA ALA A 201 -7.99 8.17 -11.04
C ALA A 201 -8.10 6.69 -10.67
N ALA A 202 -8.89 6.33 -9.65
CA ALA A 202 -9.12 4.94 -9.27
C ALA A 202 -9.76 4.12 -10.40
N LYS A 203 -10.78 4.68 -11.07
CA LYS A 203 -11.43 4.03 -12.23
C LYS A 203 -10.47 3.87 -13.40
N ASP A 204 -9.66 4.89 -13.70
CA ASP A 204 -8.63 4.82 -14.74
C ASP A 204 -7.58 3.76 -14.41
N THR A 205 -7.09 3.72 -13.17
CA THR A 205 -6.16 2.70 -12.69
C THR A 205 -6.73 1.29 -12.84
N ILE A 206 -7.96 1.02 -12.38
CA ILE A 206 -8.60 -0.29 -12.55
C ILE A 206 -8.71 -0.66 -14.03
N ALA A 207 -9.11 0.29 -14.89
CA ALA A 207 -9.21 0.07 -16.33
C ALA A 207 -7.86 -0.30 -16.97
N ARG A 208 -6.77 0.37 -16.56
CA ARG A 208 -5.42 0.03 -17.03
C ARG A 208 -4.96 -1.33 -16.51
N ILE A 209 -5.25 -1.68 -15.25
CA ILE A 209 -4.92 -3.00 -14.72
C ILE A 209 -5.66 -4.09 -15.50
N ARG A 210 -6.93 -3.90 -15.89
CA ARG A 210 -7.67 -4.85 -16.75
C ARG A 210 -7.01 -5.07 -18.11
N ILE A 211 -6.52 -3.99 -18.74
CA ILE A 211 -5.78 -4.10 -20.01
C ILE A 211 -4.50 -4.92 -19.80
N MET A 212 -3.78 -4.64 -18.71
CA MET A 212 -2.55 -5.35 -18.36
C MET A 212 -2.78 -6.83 -18.06
N GLU A 213 -3.84 -7.18 -17.32
CA GLU A 213 -4.27 -8.56 -17.03
C GLU A 213 -4.49 -9.34 -18.33
N GLN A 214 -5.11 -8.71 -19.33
CA GLN A 214 -5.33 -9.31 -20.65
C GLN A 214 -4.04 -9.47 -21.45
N ASP A 215 -3.18 -8.44 -21.46
CA ASP A 215 -1.95 -8.41 -22.23
C ASP A 215 -0.88 -9.37 -21.69
N LEU A 216 -0.74 -9.44 -20.36
CA LEU A 216 0.28 -10.24 -19.68
C LEU A 216 -0.22 -11.60 -19.19
N LYS A 217 -1.54 -11.82 -19.17
CA LYS A 217 -2.19 -13.00 -18.59
C LYS A 217 -1.82 -13.20 -17.11
N CYS A 218 -1.81 -12.10 -16.35
CA CYS A 218 -1.44 -12.04 -14.94
C CYS A 218 -2.63 -12.00 -13.97
#